data_AF-A0A925IZH4-F1
#
_entry.id   AF-A0A925IZH4-F1
#
_cell.length_a   1.000
_cell.length_b   1.000
_cell.length_c   1.000
_cell.angle_alpha   90.00
_cell.angle_beta   90.00
_cell.angle_gamma   90.00
#
_symmetry.space_group_name_H-M   'P 1'
#
loop_
_entity.id
_entity.type
_entity.pdbx_description
1 polymer ?
#
loop_
_entity_poly.entity_id
_entity_poly.type
_entity_poly.pdbx_seq_one_letter_code
_entity_poly.pdbx_strand_id
1 'polypeptide(L)'
;MSGEWREHYEDAADADLAAMSAESLPQLIRRVQRREFGEYYALWDAIAGKRDLHAVGWLMFDFITSDATYLHRYHCARALLVLLGNSTYEAADLTVAHREPARALAVVEQELVRAIGPRRA
;
A
#
# COMPACT_ATOMS: atom_id res chain seq x y z
N MET A 1 1.26 -18.81 -27.87
CA MET A 1 1.50 -19.45 -26.55
C MET A 1 1.89 -18.47 -25.43
N SER A 2 2.06 -17.16 -25.69
CA SER A 2 2.35 -16.17 -24.63
C SER A 2 1.12 -15.46 -24.06
N GLY A 3 -0.06 -15.59 -24.69
CA GLY A 3 -1.30 -14.93 -24.27
C GLY A 3 -2.04 -15.66 -23.14
N GLU A 4 -2.16 -16.98 -23.24
CA GLU A 4 -2.95 -17.79 -22.29
C GLU A 4 -2.39 -17.75 -20.86
N TRP A 5 -1.06 -17.71 -20.69
CA TRP A 5 -0.45 -17.60 -19.36
C TRP A 5 -0.63 -16.22 -18.73
N ARG A 6 -0.64 -15.17 -19.58
CA ARG A 6 -0.86 -13.80 -19.13
C ARG A 6 -2.30 -13.59 -18.68
N GLU A 7 -3.24 -14.06 -19.48
CA GLU A 7 -4.68 -13.99 -19.18
C GLU A 7 -5.01 -14.75 -17.90
N HIS A 8 -4.47 -15.96 -17.72
CA HIS A 8 -4.65 -16.73 -16.48
C HIS A 8 -4.08 -16.02 -15.24
N TYR A 9 -2.95 -15.30 -15.37
CA TYR A 9 -2.35 -14.55 -14.28
C TYR A 9 -3.15 -13.29 -13.94
N GLU A 10 -3.65 -12.57 -14.95
CA GLU A 10 -4.51 -11.39 -14.79
C GLU A 10 -5.83 -11.80 -14.11
N ASP A 11 -6.48 -12.89 -14.56
CA ASP A 11 -7.69 -13.43 -13.94
C ASP A 11 -7.48 -13.82 -12.46
N ALA A 12 -6.35 -14.45 -12.14
CA ALA A 12 -6.03 -14.84 -10.77
C ALA A 12 -5.80 -13.62 -9.86
N ALA A 13 -5.12 -12.59 -10.36
CA ALA A 13 -4.89 -11.35 -9.63
C ALA A 13 -6.22 -10.59 -9.38
N ASP A 14 -7.09 -10.55 -10.39
CA ASP A 14 -8.41 -9.92 -10.28
C ASP A 14 -9.32 -10.67 -9.29
N ALA A 15 -9.30 -12.00 -9.29
CA ALA A 15 -10.03 -12.82 -8.34
C ALA A 15 -9.54 -12.60 -6.90
N ASP A 16 -8.23 -12.54 -6.69
CA ASP A 16 -7.64 -12.28 -5.37
C ASP A 16 -7.97 -10.86 -4.88
N LEU A 17 -7.89 -9.86 -5.74
CA LEU A 17 -8.32 -8.50 -5.44
C LEU A 17 -9.81 -8.43 -5.10
N ALA A 18 -10.67 -9.11 -5.85
CA ALA A 18 -12.11 -9.15 -5.57
C ALA A 18 -12.39 -9.79 -4.20
N ALA A 19 -11.73 -10.91 -3.89
CA ALA A 19 -11.87 -11.59 -2.61
C ALA A 19 -11.42 -10.70 -1.44
N MET A 20 -10.25 -10.07 -1.54
CA MET A 20 -9.76 -9.16 -0.51
C MET A 20 -10.62 -7.90 -0.39
N SER A 21 -11.08 -7.36 -1.52
CA SER A 21 -11.95 -6.17 -1.54
C SER A 21 -13.31 -6.42 -0.89
N ALA A 22 -13.75 -7.67 -0.81
CA ALA A 22 -14.95 -8.06 -0.06
C ALA A 22 -14.73 -8.08 1.46
N GLU A 23 -13.49 -8.23 1.94
CA GLU A 23 -13.18 -8.20 3.38
C GLU A 23 -13.39 -6.80 3.96
N SER A 24 -13.75 -6.74 5.25
CA SER A 24 -13.86 -5.48 5.98
C SER A 24 -12.48 -4.86 6.25
N LEU A 25 -12.41 -3.53 6.34
CA LEU A 25 -11.14 -2.85 6.63
C LEU A 25 -10.44 -3.38 7.91
N PRO A 26 -11.14 -3.65 9.03
CA PRO A 26 -10.51 -4.26 10.20
C PRO A 26 -9.92 -5.66 9.94
N GLN A 27 -10.48 -6.45 9.03
CA GLN A 27 -9.90 -7.75 8.64
C GLN A 27 -8.61 -7.55 7.84
N LEU A 28 -8.62 -6.62 6.88
CA LEU A 28 -7.43 -6.28 6.10
C LEU A 28 -6.28 -5.75 6.98
N ILE A 29 -6.58 -4.90 7.97
CA ILE A 29 -5.59 -4.44 8.95
C ILE A 29 -5.02 -5.62 9.77
N ARG A 30 -5.87 -6.55 10.21
CA ARG A 30 -5.40 -7.75 10.94
C ARG A 30 -4.49 -8.62 10.09
N ARG A 31 -4.76 -8.75 8.78
CA ARG A 31 -3.86 -9.43 7.84
C ARG A 31 -2.49 -8.75 7.77
N VAL A 32 -2.44 -7.41 7.65
CA VAL A 32 -1.18 -6.66 7.69
C VAL A 32 -0.39 -6.97 8.96
N GLN A 33 -1.05 -6.93 10.12
CA GLN A 33 -0.44 -7.21 11.42
C GLN A 33 0.10 -8.65 11.53
N ARG A 34 -0.61 -9.61 10.92
CA ARG A 34 -0.19 -11.02 10.85
C ARG A 34 0.80 -11.33 9.72
N ARG A 35 1.17 -10.32 8.92
CA ARG A 35 1.99 -10.46 7.70
C ARG A 35 1.38 -11.40 6.65
N GLU A 36 0.05 -11.45 6.58
CA GLU A 36 -0.74 -12.27 5.66
C GLU A 36 -1.18 -11.46 4.44
N PHE A 37 -0.21 -11.09 3.59
CA PHE A 37 -0.43 -10.14 2.50
C PHE A 37 -1.17 -10.71 1.29
N GLY A 38 -1.29 -12.04 1.20
CA GLY A 38 -1.80 -12.77 0.05
C GLY A 38 -0.83 -12.75 -1.14
N GLU A 39 -1.32 -13.27 -2.27
CA GLU A 39 -0.58 -13.29 -3.53
C GLU A 39 -0.81 -11.97 -4.28
N TYR A 40 0.02 -11.63 -5.25
CA TYR A 40 -0.21 -10.47 -6.15
C TYR A 40 -0.31 -9.06 -5.53
N TYR A 41 -0.02 -8.89 -4.23
CA TYR A 41 -0.04 -7.59 -3.54
C TYR A 41 -1.41 -6.92 -3.48
N ALA A 42 -2.49 -7.67 -3.74
CA ALA A 42 -3.87 -7.19 -3.80
C ALA A 42 -4.34 -6.53 -2.50
N LEU A 43 -3.74 -6.89 -1.37
CA LEU A 43 -4.09 -6.35 -0.05
C LEU A 43 -3.98 -4.82 0.00
N TRP A 44 -2.94 -4.24 -0.58
CA TRP A 44 -2.71 -2.79 -0.52
C TRP A 44 -3.74 -2.03 -1.35
N ASP A 45 -4.10 -2.57 -2.51
CA ASP A 45 -5.14 -2.02 -3.37
C ASP A 45 -6.52 -2.19 -2.73
N ALA A 46 -6.81 -3.33 -2.10
CA ALA A 46 -8.04 -3.55 -1.34
C ALA A 46 -8.17 -2.59 -0.15
N ILE A 47 -7.07 -2.32 0.57
CA ILE A 47 -7.01 -1.32 1.65
C ILE A 47 -7.27 0.09 1.11
N ALA A 48 -6.58 0.51 0.04
CA ALA A 48 -6.78 1.81 -0.57
C ALA A 48 -8.21 1.99 -1.11
N GLY A 49 -8.80 0.92 -1.64
CA GLY A 49 -10.19 0.88 -2.08
C GLY A 49 -11.20 1.21 -0.98
N LYS A 50 -10.86 1.01 0.30
CA LYS A 50 -11.72 1.41 1.43
C LYS A 50 -11.77 2.91 1.65
N ARG A 51 -10.81 3.67 1.10
CA ARG A 51 -10.74 5.15 1.16
C ARG A 51 -10.77 5.75 2.57
N ASP A 52 -10.37 4.99 3.57
CA ASP A 52 -10.32 5.44 4.96
C ASP A 52 -8.88 5.75 5.38
N LEU A 53 -8.37 6.89 4.93
CA LEU A 53 -7.02 7.34 5.24
C LEU A 53 -6.78 7.46 6.76
N HIS A 54 -7.81 7.82 7.54
CA HIS A 54 -7.67 8.00 8.98
C HIS A 54 -7.41 6.66 9.69
N ALA A 55 -7.99 5.57 9.21
CA ALA A 55 -7.77 4.24 9.76
C ALA A 55 -6.41 3.63 9.36
N VAL A 56 -5.89 3.94 8.16
CA VAL A 56 -4.73 3.21 7.61
C VAL A 56 -3.49 4.04 7.30
N GLY A 57 -3.58 5.37 7.24
CA GLY A 57 -2.49 6.21 6.77
C GLY A 57 -1.18 5.98 7.55
N TRP A 58 -1.25 6.02 8.87
CA TRP A 58 -0.08 5.77 9.72
C TRP A 58 0.40 4.30 9.66
N LEU A 59 -0.52 3.33 9.61
CA LEU A 59 -0.18 1.91 9.45
C LEU A 59 0.62 1.66 8.16
N MET A 60 0.17 2.26 7.05
CA MET A 60 0.82 2.12 5.75
C MET A 60 2.17 2.82 5.71
N PHE A 61 2.29 4.01 6.31
CA PHE A 61 3.56 4.72 6.44
C PHE A 61 4.60 3.89 7.23
N ASP A 62 4.17 3.28 8.34
CA ASP A 62 5.02 2.40 9.14
C ASP A 62 5.46 1.17 8.37
N PHE A 63 4.55 0.60 7.58
CA PHE A 63 4.88 -0.54 6.74
C PHE A 63 5.93 -0.19 5.67
N ILE A 64 5.80 0.97 5.01
CA ILE A 64 6.74 1.44 3.99
C ILE A 64 8.14 1.65 4.56
N THR A 65 8.24 2.09 5.81
CA THR A 65 9.53 2.36 6.49
C THR A 65 10.11 1.13 7.19
N SER A 66 9.40 -0.01 7.17
CA SER A 66 9.83 -1.25 7.80
C SER A 66 10.87 -2.04 6.99
N ASP A 67 11.29 -3.18 7.56
CA ASP A 67 12.17 -4.17 6.94
C ASP A 67 11.45 -5.14 5.97
N ALA A 68 10.16 -4.91 5.68
CA ALA A 68 9.42 -5.73 4.73
C ALA A 68 10.06 -5.75 3.34
N THR A 69 9.80 -6.80 2.57
CA THR A 69 10.36 -6.96 1.21
C THR A 69 9.98 -5.76 0.33
N TYR A 70 10.90 -5.37 -0.56
CA TYR A 70 10.73 -4.23 -1.45
C TYR A 70 9.36 -4.18 -2.14
N LEU A 71 8.90 -5.29 -2.73
CA LEU A 71 7.65 -5.30 -3.50
C LEU A 71 6.43 -4.94 -2.63
N HIS A 72 6.30 -5.52 -1.43
CA HIS A 72 5.22 -5.12 -0.52
C HIS A 72 5.32 -3.65 -0.12
N ARG A 73 6.52 -3.13 0.18
CA ARG A 73 6.68 -1.70 0.52
C ARG A 73 6.31 -0.81 -0.66
N TYR A 74 6.69 -1.19 -1.87
CA TYR A 74 6.37 -0.48 -3.10
C TYR A 74 4.85 -0.42 -3.35
N HIS A 75 4.15 -1.55 -3.25
CA HIS A 75 2.70 -1.57 -3.43
C HIS A 75 1.97 -0.82 -2.32
N CYS A 76 2.44 -0.92 -1.07
CA CYS A 76 1.93 -0.10 0.04
C CYS A 76 2.14 1.40 -0.21
N ALA A 77 3.33 1.81 -0.68
CA ALA A 77 3.65 3.19 -1.03
C ALA A 77 2.74 3.72 -2.14
N ARG A 78 2.54 2.94 -3.21
CA ARG A 78 1.61 3.27 -4.30
C ARG A 78 0.20 3.52 -3.77
N ALA A 79 -0.30 2.59 -2.96
CA ALA A 79 -1.63 2.66 -2.37
C ALA A 79 -1.80 3.88 -1.44
N LEU A 80 -0.79 4.21 -0.64
CA LEU A 80 -0.81 5.39 0.23
C LEU A 80 -0.82 6.71 -0.57
N LEU A 81 0.01 6.81 -1.61
CA LEU A 81 0.04 7.99 -2.49
C LEU A 81 -1.31 8.20 -3.17
N VAL A 82 -1.98 7.12 -3.62
CA VAL A 82 -3.33 7.17 -4.18
C VAL A 82 -4.34 7.70 -3.14
N LEU A 83 -4.30 7.22 -1.89
CA LEU A 83 -5.18 7.69 -0.82
C LEU A 83 -4.97 9.17 -0.47
N LEU A 84 -3.72 9.64 -0.54
CA LEU A 84 -3.37 11.05 -0.32
C LEU A 84 -3.72 11.94 -1.53
N GLY A 85 -4.01 11.35 -2.69
CA GLY A 85 -4.11 12.08 -3.95
C GLY A 85 -2.78 12.71 -4.39
N ASN A 86 -1.65 12.16 -3.92
CA ASN A 86 -0.32 12.67 -4.24
C ASN A 86 0.15 12.09 -5.57
N SER A 87 0.28 12.95 -6.58
CA SER A 87 0.82 12.61 -7.90
C SER A 87 2.23 13.16 -8.14
N THR A 88 2.86 13.75 -7.11
CA THR A 88 4.20 14.32 -7.19
C THR A 88 5.28 13.25 -7.05
N TYR A 89 5.02 12.23 -6.24
CA TYR A 89 5.95 11.12 -6.00
C TYR A 89 5.46 9.83 -6.64
N GLU A 90 6.42 8.99 -6.99
CA GLU A 90 6.20 7.59 -7.34
C GLU A 90 6.47 6.71 -6.11
N ALA A 91 5.88 5.52 -6.08
CA ALA A 91 6.14 4.54 -5.02
C ALA A 91 7.64 4.18 -4.88
N ALA A 92 8.39 4.22 -5.98
CA ALA A 92 9.84 4.01 -5.98
C ALA A 92 10.58 5.09 -5.18
N ASP A 93 10.10 6.34 -5.19
CA ASP A 93 10.72 7.45 -4.48
C ASP A 93 10.65 7.26 -2.96
N LEU A 94 9.67 6.49 -2.46
CA LEU A 94 9.53 6.19 -1.03
C LEU A 94 10.29 4.93 -0.60
N THR A 95 10.72 4.07 -1.54
CA THR A 95 11.11 2.68 -1.21
C THR A 95 12.49 2.27 -1.74
N VAL A 96 13.04 3.00 -2.71
CA VAL A 96 14.31 2.68 -3.36
C VAL A 96 15.44 3.52 -2.79
N ALA A 97 16.46 2.88 -2.23
CA ALA A 97 17.54 3.55 -1.50
C ALA A 97 18.31 4.61 -2.31
N HIS A 98 18.58 4.35 -3.60
CA HIS A 98 19.34 5.28 -4.46
C HIS A 98 18.53 6.51 -4.92
N ARG A 99 17.26 6.63 -4.53
CA ARG A 99 16.38 7.77 -4.82
C ARG A 99 16.22 8.73 -3.63
N GLU A 100 17.06 8.61 -2.61
CA GLU A 100 16.99 9.43 -1.38
C GLU A 100 15.60 9.42 -0.71
N PRO A 101 15.07 8.24 -0.34
CA PRO A 101 13.68 8.10 0.10
C PRO A 101 13.34 8.91 1.34
N ALA A 102 14.34 9.28 2.16
CA ALA A 102 14.17 10.11 3.33
C ALA A 102 13.45 11.44 3.02
N ARG A 103 13.75 12.07 1.88
CA ARG A 103 13.10 13.33 1.50
C ARG A 103 11.65 13.13 1.11
N ALA A 104 11.35 12.13 0.29
CA ALA A 104 9.97 11.83 -0.11
C ALA A 104 9.12 11.41 1.09
N LEU A 105 9.67 10.54 1.96
CA LEU A 105 9.02 10.09 3.19
C LEU A 105 8.70 11.27 4.13
N ALA A 106 9.60 12.23 4.29
CA ALA A 106 9.36 13.41 5.13
C ALA A 106 8.20 14.27 4.60
N VAL A 107 8.04 14.40 3.27
CA VAL A 107 6.92 15.14 2.69
C VAL A 107 5.61 14.38 2.87
N VAL A 108 5.61 13.06 2.61
CA VAL A 108 4.44 12.19 2.78
C VAL A 108 3.99 12.16 4.25
N GLU A 109 4.94 12.14 5.20
CA GLU A 109 4.64 12.25 6.62
C GLU A 109 3.94 13.57 6.95
N GLN A 110 4.43 14.70 6.42
CA GLN A 110 3.79 16.00 6.62
C GLN A 110 2.38 16.05 6.02
N GLU A 111 2.16 15.40 4.88
CA GLU A 111 0.83 15.29 4.28
C GLU A 111 -0.12 14.47 5.15
N LEU A 112 0.34 13.36 5.73
CA LEU A 112 -0.42 12.59 6.71
C LEU A 112 -0.77 13.42 7.95
N VAL A 113 0.19 14.15 8.52
CA VAL A 113 -0.07 15.05 9.66
C VAL A 113 -1.15 16.08 9.33
N ARG A 114 -1.10 16.67 8.13
CA ARG A 114 -2.10 17.64 7.68
C ARG A 114 -3.48 17.01 7.47
N ALA A 115 -3.52 15.79 6.93
CA ALA A 115 -4.76 15.11 6.56
C ALA A 115 -5.48 14.46 7.75
N ILE A 116 -4.74 13.80 8.64
CA ILE A 116 -5.30 12.94 9.70
C ILE A 116 -4.71 13.20 11.09
N GLY A 117 -3.91 14.27 11.24
CA GLY A 117 -3.28 14.64 12.50
C GLY A 117 -1.99 13.86 12.81
N PRO A 118 -1.26 14.24 13.87
CA PRO A 118 0.01 13.64 14.21
C PRO A 118 -0.14 12.16 14.55
N ARG A 119 0.92 11.39 14.27
CA ARG A 119 1.02 10.00 14.70
C ARG A 119 0.84 9.93 16.20
N ARG A 120 -0.12 9.13 16.66
CA ARG A 120 -0.28 8.84 18.09
C ARG A 120 0.79 7.82 18.47
N ALA A 121 1.58 8.17 19.49
CA ALA A 121 2.62 7.32 20.09
C ALA A 121 2.01 6.11 20.80
#